data_AF-A0AA94F189-F1
#
_entry.id   AF-A0AA94F189-F1
#
_cell.length_a   1.000
_cell.length_b   1.000
_cell.length_c   1.000
_cell.angle_alpha   90.00
_cell.angle_beta   90.00
_cell.angle_gamma   90.00
#
_symmetry.space_group_name_H-M   'P 1'
#
loop_
_entity.id
_entity.type
_entity.pdbx_description
1 polymer ?
#
loop_
_entity_poly.entity_id
_entity_poly.type
_entity_poly.pdbx_seq_one_letter_code
_entity_poly.pdbx_strand_id
1 'polypeptide(L)'
;MWWNNFPPNTNSLAEGFQNLVVKNNYFTFEQQSAIGQDFFENEDTTFKYDITKKKIYLHKFSISRLHTNSKKDFTKIYTKKNFGDIEFFNFEMSELKDILN
;
A
#
# COMPACT_ATOMS: atom_id res chain seq x y z
N MET A 1 9.28 31.17 -5.08
CA MET A 1 8.49 29.96 -5.40
C MET A 1 7.89 29.50 -4.08
N TRP A 2 6.57 29.61 -3.93
CA TRP A 2 5.88 29.38 -2.67
C TRP A 2 5.27 27.98 -2.69
N TRP A 3 5.77 27.08 -1.86
CA TRP A 3 5.02 25.86 -1.52
C TRP A 3 3.94 26.28 -0.54
N ASN A 4 2.68 26.26 -0.98
CA ASN A 4 1.55 26.42 -0.07
C ASN A 4 1.50 25.18 0.83
N ASN A 5 1.87 25.36 2.09
CA ASN A 5 1.48 24.48 3.19
C ASN A 5 -0.06 24.55 3.30
N PHE A 6 -0.76 23.68 2.59
CA PHE A 6 -2.15 23.41 2.91
C PHE A 6 -2.17 22.67 4.25
N PRO A 7 -2.86 23.17 5.29
CA PRO A 7 -3.12 22.35 6.47
C PRO A 7 -3.84 21.07 6.02
N PRO A 8 -3.60 19.92 6.67
CA PRO A 8 -4.30 18.68 6.32
C PRO A 8 -5.80 18.98 6.30
N ASN A 9 -6.48 18.65 5.20
CA ASN A 9 -7.90 18.86 5.14
C ASN A 9 -8.53 18.07 6.30
N THR A 10 -9.22 18.75 7.20
CA THR A 10 -9.94 18.07 8.30
C THR A 10 -11.13 17.25 7.79
N ASN A 11 -11.35 17.21 6.48
CA ASN A 11 -12.37 16.44 5.77
C ASN A 11 -11.72 15.44 4.79
N SER A 12 -10.54 14.90 5.10
CA SER A 12 -10.07 13.68 4.43
C SER A 12 -11.07 12.58 4.73
N LEU A 13 -11.70 12.03 3.70
CA LEU A 13 -12.54 10.86 3.84
C LEU A 13 -11.73 9.57 4.08
N ALA A 14 -10.39 9.65 4.02
CA ALA A 14 -9.51 8.53 4.29
C ALA A 14 -8.96 8.58 5.71
N GLU A 15 -8.94 7.42 6.36
CA GLU A 15 -8.55 7.29 7.77
C GLU A 15 -7.07 6.92 7.96
N GLY A 16 -6.29 6.83 6.88
CA GLY A 16 -4.88 6.41 6.96
C GLY A 16 -4.78 4.90 7.20
N PHE A 17 -4.05 4.50 8.24
CA PHE A 17 -3.98 3.09 8.64
C PHE A 17 -5.37 2.55 9.01
N GLN A 18 -5.82 1.53 8.29
CA GLN A 18 -7.12 0.91 8.48
C GLN A 18 -7.02 -0.28 9.44
N ASN A 19 -6.09 -1.19 9.17
CA ASN A 19 -6.02 -2.45 9.90
C ASN A 19 -4.67 -3.17 9.75
N LEU A 20 -4.38 -4.03 10.73
CA LEU A 20 -3.33 -5.05 10.66
C LEU A 20 -3.99 -6.42 10.66
N VAL A 21 -4.12 -7.02 9.49
CA VAL A 21 -4.73 -8.35 9.34
C VAL A 21 -3.65 -9.42 9.46
N VAL A 22 -3.76 -10.29 10.46
CA VAL A 22 -2.84 -11.42 10.66
C VAL A 22 -3.58 -12.73 10.39
N LYS A 23 -3.04 -13.55 9.47
CA LYS A 23 -3.60 -14.87 9.16
C LYS A 23 -2.47 -15.84 8.83
N ASN A 24 -2.39 -16.95 9.58
CA ASN A 24 -1.31 -17.92 9.49
C ASN A 24 0.06 -17.24 9.66
N ASN A 25 0.98 -17.43 8.72
CA ASN A 25 2.30 -16.79 8.68
C ASN A 25 2.33 -15.54 7.81
N TYR A 26 1.17 -14.88 7.61
CA TYR A 26 1.06 -13.65 6.85
C TYR A 26 0.51 -12.53 7.73
N PHE A 27 0.97 -11.32 7.45
CA PHE A 27 0.37 -10.11 8.00
C PHE A 27 0.26 -9.04 6.91
N THR A 28 -0.82 -8.28 6.93
CA THR A 28 -1.11 -7.22 5.95
C THR A 28 -1.38 -5.91 6.67
N PHE A 29 -0.68 -4.86 6.25
CA PHE A 29 -1.08 -3.49 6.57
C PHE A 29 -2.06 -3.03 5.50
N GLU A 30 -3.27 -2.69 5.93
CA GLU A 30 -4.29 -2.07 5.09
C GLU A 30 -4.27 -0.57 5.38
N GLN A 31 -4.04 0.23 4.35
CA GLN A 31 -3.99 1.68 4.44
C GLN A 31 -4.92 2.31 3.42
N GLN A 32 -5.46 3.47 3.76
CA GLN A 32 -6.30 4.25 2.87
C GLN A 32 -5.81 5.68 2.86
N SER A 33 -5.69 6.24 1.67
CA SER A 33 -5.37 7.64 1.45
C SER A 33 -6.44 8.30 0.58
N ALA A 34 -6.79 9.54 0.91
CA ALA A 34 -7.66 10.36 0.08
C ALA A 34 -6.76 11.20 -0.81
N ILE A 35 -6.92 11.07 -2.12
CA ILE A 35 -6.16 11.86 -3.08
C ILE A 35 -7.15 12.80 -3.77
N GLY A 36 -7.25 14.02 -3.24
CA GLY A 36 -8.23 15.01 -3.68
C GLY A 36 -9.66 14.68 -3.22
N GLN A 37 -10.66 15.10 -4.00
CA GLN A 37 -12.08 14.90 -3.68
C GLN A 37 -12.72 13.72 -4.44
N ASP A 38 -12.04 13.15 -5.43
CA ASP A 38 -12.69 12.32 -6.46
C ASP A 38 -12.48 10.82 -6.27
N PHE A 39 -11.56 10.40 -5.41
CA PHE A 39 -11.28 8.98 -5.17
C PHE A 39 -10.52 8.69 -3.89
N PHE A 40 -10.61 7.43 -3.47
CA PHE A 40 -9.79 6.80 -2.44
C PHE A 40 -8.78 5.88 -3.07
N GLU A 41 -7.62 5.80 -2.44
CA GLU A 41 -6.62 4.80 -2.73
C GLU A 41 -6.49 3.88 -1.53
N ASN A 42 -6.72 2.58 -1.70
CA ASN A 42 -6.40 1.58 -0.68
C ASN A 42 -5.12 0.85 -1.08
N GLU A 43 -4.21 0.75 -0.13
CA GLU A 43 -2.95 0.04 -0.25
C GLU A 43 -2.92 -1.11 0.74
N ASP A 44 -2.70 -2.32 0.22
CA ASP A 44 -2.48 -3.51 1.06
C ASP A 44 -1.06 -4.00 0.89
N THR A 45 -0.25 -3.90 1.95
CA THR A 45 1.11 -4.44 1.98
C THR A 45 1.14 -5.71 2.81
N THR A 46 1.20 -6.87 2.13
CA THR A 46 1.24 -8.19 2.77
C THR A 46 2.66 -8.71 2.84
N PHE A 47 3.08 -9.09 4.04
CA PHE A 47 4.31 -9.81 4.32
C PHE A 47 4.04 -11.26 4.71
N LYS A 48 5.05 -12.11 4.50
CA LYS A 48 5.03 -13.52 4.91
C LYS A 48 6.28 -13.85 5.72
N TYR A 49 6.09 -14.53 6.84
CA TYR A 49 7.19 -15.18 7.56
C TYR A 49 7.52 -16.55 6.93
N ASP A 50 8.75 -16.67 6.43
CA ASP A 50 9.34 -17.93 5.99
C ASP A 50 9.96 -18.64 7.21
N ILE A 51 9.30 -19.71 7.65
CA ILE A 51 9.68 -20.49 8.84
C ILE A 51 11.03 -21.18 8.66
N THR A 52 11.35 -21.62 7.44
CA THR A 52 12.59 -22.33 7.14
C THR A 52 13.77 -21.38 7.17
N LYS A 53 13.62 -20.20 6.56
CA LYS A 53 14.66 -19.17 6.51
C LYS A 53 14.71 -18.29 7.75
N LYS A 54 13.67 -18.36 8.60
CA LYS A 54 13.44 -17.49 9.76
C LYS A 54 13.48 -16.00 9.41
N LYS A 55 12.89 -15.65 8.26
CA LYS A 55 12.90 -14.29 7.69
C LYS A 55 11.50 -13.86 7.25
N ILE A 56 11.26 -12.56 7.20
CA ILE A 56 10.00 -11.99 6.72
C ILE A 56 10.25 -11.36 5.35
N TYR A 57 9.39 -11.66 4.40
CA TYR A 57 9.49 -11.13 3.03
C TYR A 57 8.22 -10.45 2.60
N LEU A 58 8.34 -9.43 1.74
CA LEU A 58 7.21 -8.88 1.02
C LEU A 58 6.61 -9.97 0.15
N HIS A 59 5.33 -10.25 0.36
CA HIS A 59 4.61 -11.30 -0.36
C HIS A 59 3.78 -10.72 -1.50
N LYS A 60 3.04 -9.65 -1.20
CA LYS A 60 2.10 -9.00 -2.10
C LYS A 60 1.99 -7.53 -1.74
N PHE A 61 1.88 -6.69 -2.74
CA PHE A 61 1.47 -5.31 -2.60
C PHE A 61 0.33 -5.05 -3.58
N SER A 62 -0.76 -4.43 -3.13
CA SER A 62 -1.85 -4.03 -4.03
C SER A 62 -2.26 -2.59 -3.81
N ILE A 63 -2.55 -1.92 -4.92
CA ILE A 63 -3.14 -0.59 -4.94
C ILE A 63 -4.49 -0.71 -5.63
N SER A 64 -5.54 -0.25 -4.96
CA SER A 64 -6.86 -0.09 -5.54
C SER A 64 -7.25 1.38 -5.49
N ARG A 65 -7.79 1.90 -6.60
CA ARG A 65 -8.34 3.24 -6.64
C ARG A 65 -9.82 3.15 -6.89
N LEU A 66 -10.59 3.67 -5.94
CA LEU A 66 -12.05 3.68 -5.98
C LEU A 66 -12.51 5.12 -6.16
N HIS A 67 -13.04 5.41 -7.35
CA HIS A 67 -13.56 6.71 -7.71
C HIS A 67 -15.01 6.86 -7.27
N THR A 68 -15.43 8.09 -6.97
CA THR A 68 -16.85 8.42 -6.78
C THR A 68 -17.70 8.06 -8.01
N ASN A 69 -17.08 8.02 -9.20
CA ASN A 69 -17.61 7.47 -10.43
C ASN A 69 -16.84 6.20 -10.81
N SER A 70 -17.43 5.04 -10.54
CA SER A 70 -16.80 3.70 -10.63
C SER A 70 -16.24 3.30 -12.00
N LYS A 71 -16.54 4.06 -13.07
CA LYS A 71 -15.99 3.82 -14.41
C LYS A 71 -14.46 3.98 -14.52
N LYS A 72 -13.83 4.56 -13.50
CA LYS A 72 -12.37 4.78 -13.45
C LYS A 72 -11.67 3.89 -12.42
N ASP A 73 -12.41 3.00 -11.77
CA ASP A 73 -11.83 2.14 -10.73
C ASP A 73 -10.78 1.22 -11.34
N PHE A 74 -9.69 1.04 -10.61
CA PHE A 74 -8.67 0.06 -10.99
C PHE A 74 -8.07 -0.62 -9.77
N THR A 75 -7.49 -1.79 -10.01
CA THR A 75 -6.66 -2.47 -9.01
C THR A 75 -5.43 -3.01 -9.70
N LYS A 76 -4.26 -2.72 -9.12
CA LYS A 76 -2.98 -3.32 -9.50
C LYS A 76 -2.49 -4.20 -8.36
N ILE A 77 -2.01 -5.39 -8.71
CA ILE A 77 -1.47 -6.35 -7.75
C ILE A 77 -0.05 -6.69 -8.18
N TYR A 78 0.87 -6.49 -7.25
CA TYR A 78 2.28 -6.81 -7.38
C TYR A 78 2.60 -7.98 -6.45
N THR A 79 3.38 -8.91 -6.94
CA THR A 79 3.82 -10.09 -6.20
C THR A 79 5.33 -10.24 -6.32
N LYS A 80 5.89 -11.25 -5.66
CA LYS A 80 7.30 -11.65 -5.83
C LYS A 80 7.77 -11.72 -7.30
N LYS A 81 6.88 -12.02 -8.25
CA LYS A 81 7.22 -12.01 -9.68
C LYS A 81 7.61 -10.64 -10.22
N ASN A 82 7.07 -9.57 -9.62
CA ASN A 82 7.29 -8.18 -10.03
C ASN A 82 8.52 -7.56 -9.36
N PHE A 83 8.74 -7.87 -8.08
CA PHE A 83 9.75 -7.20 -7.24
C PHE A 83 10.86 -8.11 -6.70
N GLY A 84 10.86 -9.40 -7.03
CA GLY A 84 11.83 -10.35 -6.51
C GLY A 84 11.65 -10.63 -5.01
N ASP A 85 12.73 -10.96 -4.32
CA ASP A 85 12.73 -11.18 -2.88
C ASP A 85 13.13 -9.90 -2.13
N ILE A 86 12.17 -9.29 -1.44
CA ILE A 86 12.39 -8.12 -0.58
C ILE A 86 12.16 -8.53 0.88
N GLU A 87 13.17 -8.37 1.73
CA GLU A 87 13.13 -8.71 3.15
C GLU A 87 12.61 -7.53 3.98
N PHE A 88 11.75 -7.80 4.98
CA PHE A 88 11.06 -6.79 5.78
C PHE A 88 12.00 -5.80 6.50
N PHE A 89 13.11 -6.28 7.07
CA PHE A 89 14.05 -5.40 7.79
C PHE A 89 14.80 -4.42 6.88
N ASN A 90 14.79 -4.65 5.57
CA ASN A 90 15.36 -3.76 4.57
C ASN A 90 14.28 -3.06 3.73
N PHE A 91 12.99 -3.30 4.01
CA PHE A 91 11.91 -2.76 3.20
C PHE A 91 11.74 -1.26 3.45
N GLU A 92 11.97 -0.47 2.41
CA GLU A 92 11.55 0.91 2.33
C GLU A 92 10.56 1.09 1.17
N MET A 93 9.52 1.92 1.35
CA MET A 93 8.57 2.24 0.27
C MET A 93 9.25 2.84 -0.98
N SER A 94 10.47 3.38 -0.83
CA SER A 94 11.31 3.86 -1.92
C SER A 94 11.67 2.77 -2.93
N GLU A 95 11.78 1.51 -2.51
CA GLU A 95 12.15 0.37 -3.36
C GLU A 95 11.04 -0.02 -4.37
N LEU A 96 9.79 0.38 -4.13
CA LEU A 96 8.67 0.13 -5.05
C LEU A 96 8.52 1.22 -6.13
N LYS A 97 9.22 2.36 -6.00
CA LYS A 97 9.04 3.51 -6.91
C LYS A 97 9.33 3.18 -8.37
N ASP A 98 10.36 2.37 -8.62
CA ASP A 98 10.76 1.99 -9.99
C ASP A 98 9.79 0.99 -10.65
N ILE A 99 8.94 0.33 -9.85
CA ILE A 99 7.96 -0.66 -10.30
C ILE A 99 6.57 0.00 -10.52
N LEU A 100 6.33 1.14 -9.87
CA LEU A 100 5.06 1.85 -9.90
C LEU A 100 4.95 2.90 -11.02
N ASN A 101 6.06 3.22 -11.69
CA ASN A 101 6.10 4.10 -12.88
C ASN A 101 5.58 3.42 -14.15
#